data_AF-A0A2N6PPF3-F1
#
_entry.id   AF-A0A2N6PPF3-F1
#
_cell.length_a   1.000
_cell.length_b   1.000
_cell.length_c   1.000
_cell.angle_alpha   90.00
_cell.angle_beta   90.00
_cell.angle_gamma   90.00
#
_symmetry.space_group_name_H-M   'P 1'
#
loop_
_entity.id
_entity.type
_entity.pdbx_description
1 polymer ?
#
loop_
_entity_poly.entity_id
_entity_poly.type
_entity_poly.pdbx_seq_one_letter_code
_entity_poly.pdbx_strand_id
1 'polypeptide(L)'
;MISILLLCLYYTVSTLFLLFYLPNLSVMILALILYLFPIIIHGYVLYNSKNKKDLIYKSISLPIISSVAYMIFAILSEKMSIWKVFVERNIVVSDEMTVQIAQSPLEMSQIIFVVILYLSISIVTYYIKSQKNKKGSEKC
;
A
#
# COMPACT_ATOMS: atom_id res chain seq x y z
N MET A 1 -9.56 0.11 16.44
CA MET A 1 -8.36 -0.42 17.10
C MET A 1 -7.93 -1.76 16.50
N ILE A 2 -8.73 -2.84 16.59
CA ILE A 2 -8.42 -4.15 15.96
C ILE A 2 -8.07 -4.07 14.47
N SER A 3 -8.81 -3.30 13.66
CA SER A 3 -8.51 -3.17 12.23
C SER A 3 -7.15 -2.52 11.94
N ILE A 4 -6.71 -1.60 12.81
CA ILE A 4 -5.40 -0.95 12.70
C ILE A 4 -4.30 -1.92 13.13
N LEU A 5 -4.53 -2.68 14.21
CA LEU A 5 -3.61 -3.73 14.65
C LEU A 5 -3.38 -4.77 13.55
N LEU A 6 -4.46 -5.23 12.90
CA LEU A 6 -4.37 -6.17 11.78
C LEU A 6 -3.62 -5.59 10.58
N LEU A 7 -3.77 -4.29 10.30
CA LEU A 7 -3.00 -3.62 9.27
C LEU A 7 -1.51 -3.55 9.61
N CYS A 8 -1.17 -3.18 10.85
CA CYS A 8 0.21 -3.19 11.30
C CYS A 8 0.80 -4.60 11.21
N LEU A 9 0.05 -5.63 11.61
CA LEU A 9 0.48 -7.03 11.47
C LEU A 9 0.71 -7.40 10.00
N TYR A 10 -0.21 -7.02 9.10
CA TYR A 10 -0.05 -7.23 7.67
C TYR A 10 1.25 -6.61 7.16
N TYR A 11 1.53 -5.35 7.49
CA TYR A 11 2.74 -4.67 7.04
C TYR A 11 4.01 -5.27 7.63
N THR A 12 3.99 -5.66 8.91
CA THR A 12 5.13 -6.34 9.53
C THR A 12 5.43 -7.67 8.85
N VAL A 13 4.41 -8.52 8.68
CA VAL A 13 4.56 -9.83 8.02
C VAL A 13 5.00 -9.67 6.58
N SER A 14 4.38 -8.74 5.83
CA SER A 14 4.74 -8.46 4.43
C SER A 14 6.16 -7.93 4.31
N THR A 15 6.58 -7.03 5.20
CA THR A 15 7.95 -6.50 5.21
C THR A 15 8.95 -7.61 5.46
N LEU A 16 8.73 -8.43 6.49
CA LEU A 16 9.61 -9.58 6.76
C LEU A 16 9.66 -10.54 5.57
N PHE A 17 8.49 -10.93 5.04
CA PHE A 17 8.40 -11.80 3.88
C PHE A 17 9.19 -11.24 2.68
N LEU A 18 8.99 -9.97 2.34
CA LEU A 18 9.72 -9.34 1.25
C LEU A 18 11.23 -9.27 1.54
N LEU A 19 11.66 -8.94 2.77
CA LEU A 19 13.09 -8.93 3.09
C LEU A 19 13.76 -10.31 2.93
N PHE A 20 13.04 -11.42 3.16
CA PHE A 20 13.60 -12.75 2.96
C PHE A 20 13.50 -13.26 1.51
N TYR A 21 12.43 -12.92 0.80
CA TYR A 21 12.09 -13.60 -0.46
C TYR A 21 12.13 -12.71 -1.70
N LEU A 22 12.16 -11.37 -1.55
CA LEU A 22 12.04 -10.40 -2.66
C LEU A 22 12.90 -10.74 -3.89
N PRO A 23 14.18 -11.14 -3.79
CA PRO A 23 15.02 -11.46 -4.96
C PRO A 23 14.53 -12.62 -5.82
N ASN A 24 13.65 -13.47 -5.28
CA ASN A 24 13.08 -14.62 -5.99
C ASN A 24 11.64 -14.38 -6.43
N LEU A 25 11.08 -13.19 -6.16
CA LEU A 25 9.72 -12.83 -6.55
C LEU A 25 9.71 -12.15 -7.91
N SER A 26 8.56 -12.26 -8.59
CA SER A 26 8.29 -11.47 -9.78
C SER A 26 7.82 -10.05 -9.42
N VAL A 27 7.95 -9.13 -10.38
CA VAL A 27 7.41 -7.76 -10.25
C VAL A 27 5.92 -7.74 -9.92
N MET A 28 5.15 -8.68 -10.48
CA MET A 28 3.71 -8.77 -10.20
C MET A 28 3.42 -9.11 -8.74
N ILE A 29 4.20 -10.01 -8.13
CA ILE A 29 4.02 -10.37 -6.71
C ILE A 29 4.36 -9.17 -5.81
N LEU A 30 5.43 -8.44 -6.14
CA LEU A 30 5.77 -7.21 -5.44
C LEU A 30 4.62 -6.19 -5.51
N ALA A 31 4.10 -5.94 -6.72
CA ALA A 31 3.00 -5.01 -6.93
C ALA A 31 1.72 -5.44 -6.20
N LEU A 32 1.44 -6.74 -6.15
CA LEU A 32 0.33 -7.29 -5.38
C LEU A 32 0.46 -6.95 -3.90
N ILE A 33 1.62 -7.23 -3.30
CA ILE A 33 1.85 -7.06 -1.85
C ILE A 33 1.94 -5.58 -1.46
N LEU A 34 2.66 -4.76 -2.23
CA LEU A 34 2.90 -3.37 -1.84
C LEU A 34 1.83 -2.40 -2.33
N TYR A 35 1.13 -2.71 -3.42
CA TYR A 35 0.18 -1.75 -4.02
C TYR A 35 -1.26 -2.25 -3.93
N LEU A 36 -1.56 -3.45 -4.45
CA LEU A 36 -2.95 -3.91 -4.59
C LEU A 36 -3.58 -4.38 -3.27
N PHE A 37 -2.89 -5.22 -2.49
CA PHE A 37 -3.43 -5.71 -1.22
C PHE A 37 -3.71 -4.58 -0.22
N PRO A 38 -2.82 -3.60 0.00
CA PRO A 38 -3.10 -2.43 0.81
C PRO A 38 -4.37 -1.69 0.42
N ILE A 39 -4.60 -1.49 -0.88
CA ILE A 39 -5.81 -0.84 -1.40
C ILE A 39 -7.06 -1.61 -0.98
N ILE A 40 -7.05 -2.94 -1.14
CA ILE A 40 -8.18 -3.79 -0.76
C ILE A 40 -8.45 -3.70 0.74
N ILE A 41 -7.39 -3.77 1.57
CA ILE A 41 -7.50 -3.68 3.03
C ILE A 41 -8.05 -2.30 3.43
N HIS A 42 -7.52 -1.21 2.86
CA HIS A 42 -8.00 0.15 3.12
C HIS A 42 -9.48 0.29 2.79
N GLY A 43 -9.86 -0.13 1.58
CA GLY A 43 -11.24 -0.14 1.11
C GLY A 43 -12.17 -0.87 2.09
N TYR A 44 -11.81 -2.09 2.48
CA TYR A 44 -12.58 -2.90 3.42
C TYR A 44 -12.69 -2.25 4.81
N VAL A 45 -11.57 -1.77 5.38
CA VAL A 45 -11.55 -1.17 6.72
C VAL A 45 -12.37 0.12 6.77
N LEU A 46 -12.27 0.96 5.75
CA LEU A 46 -13.04 2.20 5.63
C LEU A 46 -14.52 1.92 5.39
N TYR A 47 -14.83 0.97 4.52
CA TYR A 47 -16.21 0.54 4.25
C TYR A 47 -16.92 0.05 5.53
N ASN A 48 -16.18 -0.53 6.47
CA ASN A 48 -16.71 -1.03 7.74
C ASN A 48 -16.59 -0.06 8.94
N SER A 49 -16.16 1.19 8.73
CA SER A 49 -16.16 2.21 9.79
C SER A 49 -17.54 2.44 10.43
N LYS A 50 -17.60 2.52 11.76
CA LYS A 50 -18.88 2.48 12.49
C LYS A 50 -19.67 3.79 12.42
N ASN A 51 -18.96 4.91 12.40
CA ASN A 51 -19.55 6.25 12.41
C ASN A 51 -18.65 7.23 11.64
N LYS A 52 -19.12 8.48 11.47
CA LYS A 52 -18.40 9.51 10.71
C LYS A 52 -17.02 9.84 11.33
N LYS A 53 -16.92 9.88 12.67
CA LYS A 53 -15.64 10.15 13.36
C LYS A 53 -14.63 9.04 13.09
N ASP A 54 -15.03 7.77 13.22
CA ASP A 54 -14.21 6.60 12.93
C ASP A 54 -13.79 6.55 11.45
N LEU A 55 -14.70 6.94 10.54
CA LEU A 55 -14.40 7.04 9.11
C LEU A 55 -13.31 8.08 8.82
N ILE A 56 -13.44 9.31 9.35
CA ILE A 56 -12.44 10.38 9.17
C ILE A 56 -11.09 9.96 9.76
N TYR A 57 -11.11 9.42 10.99
CA TYR A 57 -9.90 8.98 11.68
C TYR A 57 -9.16 7.91 10.88
N LYS A 58 -9.88 6.89 10.36
CA LYS A 58 -9.29 5.84 9.53
C LYS A 58 -8.82 6.36 8.17
N SER A 59 -9.55 7.27 7.53
CA SER A 59 -9.15 7.80 6.21
C SER A 59 -7.84 8.60 6.26
N ILE A 60 -7.45 9.09 7.44
CA ILE A 60 -6.18 9.79 7.65
C ILE A 60 -5.10 8.82 8.16
N SER A 61 -5.43 7.99 9.15
CA SER A 61 -4.44 7.11 9.79
C SER A 61 -3.95 5.96 8.89
N LEU A 62 -4.84 5.33 8.13
CA LEU A 62 -4.47 4.22 7.24
C LEU A 62 -3.39 4.59 6.22
N PRO A 63 -3.51 5.69 5.44
CA PRO A 63 -2.47 6.04 4.48
C PRO A 63 -1.15 6.43 5.16
N ILE A 64 -1.19 7.12 6.30
CA ILE A 64 0.01 7.47 7.06
C ILE A 64 0.76 6.20 7.51
N ILE A 65 0.07 5.26 8.14
CA ILE A 65 0.66 4.00 8.62
C ILE A 65 1.27 3.22 7.44
N SER A 66 0.56 3.18 6.32
CA SER A 66 0.98 2.45 5.12
C SER A 66 2.21 3.07 4.47
N SER A 67 2.27 4.40 4.38
CA SER A 67 3.43 5.12 3.89
C SER A 67 4.65 4.93 4.80
N VAL A 68 4.45 4.99 6.12
CA VAL A 68 5.53 4.71 7.09
C VAL A 68 6.03 3.27 6.96
N ALA A 69 5.13 2.30 6.84
CA ALA A 69 5.50 0.90 6.63
C ALA A 69 6.28 0.69 5.33
N TYR A 70 5.83 1.30 4.24
CA TYR A 70 6.57 1.30 2.97
C TYR A 70 7.97 1.89 3.13
N MET A 71 8.09 3.03 3.81
CA MET A 71 9.39 3.66 4.06
C MET A 71 10.33 2.77 4.87
N ILE A 72 9.83 2.07 5.89
CA ILE A 72 10.61 1.10 6.67
C ILE A 72 11.11 -0.02 5.76
N PHE A 73 10.22 -0.62 4.95
CA PHE A 73 10.60 -1.63 3.98
C PHE A 73 11.65 -1.12 2.98
N ALA A 74 11.45 0.07 2.41
CA ALA A 74 12.34 0.66 1.42
C ALA A 74 13.75 0.91 2.02
N ILE A 75 13.83 1.48 3.23
CA ILE A 75 15.10 1.71 3.92
C ILE A 75 15.83 0.38 4.20
N LEU A 76 15.12 -0.62 4.71
CA LEU A 76 15.72 -1.91 5.05
C LEU A 76 16.17 -2.67 3.80
N SER A 77 15.32 -2.76 2.77
CA SER A 77 15.63 -3.47 1.53
C SER A 77 16.78 -2.81 0.76
N GLU A 78 16.87 -1.48 0.77
CA GLU A 78 18.00 -0.73 0.20
C GLU A 78 19.29 -1.04 0.96
N LYS A 79 19.28 -0.90 2.30
CA LYS A 79 20.47 -1.14 3.13
C LYS A 79 21.01 -2.56 3.00
N MET A 80 20.11 -3.54 2.84
CA MET A 80 20.47 -4.95 2.68
C MET A 80 20.79 -5.31 1.22
N SER A 81 20.76 -4.35 0.28
CA SER A 81 20.94 -4.56 -1.16
C SER A 81 19.94 -5.53 -1.80
N ILE A 82 18.85 -5.87 -1.11
CA ILE A 82 17.84 -6.84 -1.56
C ILE A 82 17.10 -6.26 -2.77
N TRP A 83 16.76 -4.96 -2.73
CA TRP A 83 16.07 -4.29 -3.83
C TRP A 83 16.90 -4.32 -5.11
N LYS A 84 18.19 -4.00 -5.00
CA LYS A 84 19.13 -4.04 -6.14
C LYS A 84 19.15 -5.43 -6.80
N VAL A 85 19.30 -6.50 -6.01
CA VAL A 85 19.31 -7.88 -6.55
C VAL A 85 17.97 -8.23 -7.20
N PHE A 86 16.85 -7.77 -6.63
CA PHE A 86 15.53 -7.96 -7.23
C PHE A 86 15.39 -7.26 -8.58
N VAL A 87 15.83 -6.01 -8.69
CA VAL A 87 15.85 -5.24 -9.94
C VAL A 87 16.70 -5.96 -10.99
N GLU A 88 17.93 -6.35 -10.66
CA GLU A 88 18.84 -7.05 -11.58
C GLU A 88 18.24 -8.36 -12.12
N ARG A 89 17.47 -9.09 -11.31
CA ARG A 89 16.82 -10.35 -11.70
C ARG A 89 15.53 -10.18 -12.50
N ASN A 90 14.85 -9.04 -12.34
CA ASN A 90 13.54 -8.79 -12.93
C ASN A 90 13.55 -7.73 -14.04
N ILE A 91 14.70 -7.14 -14.37
CA ILE A 91 14.87 -6.41 -15.62
C ILE A 91 14.73 -7.43 -16.75
N VAL A 92 13.51 -7.56 -17.25
CA VAL A 92 13.20 -8.28 -18.49
C VAL A 92 13.42 -7.29 -19.62
N VAL A 93 14.59 -7.36 -20.25
CA VAL A 93 14.79 -6.75 -21.57
C VAL A 93 14.20 -7.72 -22.58
N SER A 94 12.93 -7.54 -22.92
CA SER A 94 12.32 -8.19 -24.09
C SER A 94 12.06 -7.12 -25.15
N ASP A 95 12.21 -7.48 -26.43
CA ASP A 95 12.09 -6.55 -27.57
C ASP A 95 10.70 -5.89 -27.68
N GLU A 96 9.70 -6.35 -26.92
CA GLU A 96 8.30 -5.88 -27.01
C GLU A 96 7.77 -5.18 -25.73
N MET A 97 8.34 -5.45 -24.54
CA MET A 97 7.90 -4.80 -23.30
C MET A 97 9.07 -4.69 -22.31
N THR A 98 9.33 -3.46 -21.84
CA THR A 98 10.28 -3.18 -20.76
C THR A 98 9.51 -2.79 -19.49
N VAL A 99 9.56 -3.64 -18.47
CA VAL A 99 9.04 -3.28 -17.15
C VAL A 99 10.14 -2.49 -16.43
N GLN A 100 10.00 -1.16 -16.42
CA GLN A 100 10.93 -0.31 -15.69
C GLN A 100 10.62 -0.37 -14.19
N ILE A 101 11.56 -0.94 -13.43
CA ILE A 101 11.54 -0.95 -11.98
C ILE A 101 12.44 0.19 -11.51
N ALA A 102 11.98 0.96 -10.52
CA ALA A 102 12.82 1.97 -9.86
C ALA A 102 14.13 1.33 -9.39
N GLN A 103 15.27 1.96 -9.65
CA GLN A 103 16.58 1.44 -9.26
C GLN A 103 16.76 1.44 -7.74
N SER A 104 16.08 2.35 -7.06
CA SER A 104 15.97 2.38 -5.60
C SER A 104 14.50 2.48 -5.16
N PRO A 105 14.06 1.76 -4.10
CA PRO A 105 12.71 1.89 -3.57
C PRO A 105 12.51 3.24 -2.85
N LEU A 106 13.60 3.97 -2.61
CA LEU A 106 13.65 5.30 -2.02
C LEU A 106 13.68 6.42 -3.07
N GLU A 107 13.62 6.11 -4.36
CA GLU A 107 13.46 7.13 -5.40
C GLU A 107 12.24 8.01 -5.10
N MET A 108 12.37 9.33 -5.23
CA MET A 108 11.28 10.25 -4.89
C MET A 108 10.03 10.02 -5.73
N SER A 109 10.17 9.67 -7.02
CA SER A 109 9.05 9.29 -7.88
C SER A 109 8.25 8.11 -7.30
N GLN A 110 8.97 7.09 -6.85
CA GLN A 110 8.43 5.87 -6.26
C GLN A 110 7.77 6.16 -4.90
N ILE A 111 8.39 6.96 -4.03
CA ILE A 111 7.79 7.37 -2.75
C ILE A 111 6.52 8.18 -2.99
N ILE A 112 6.55 9.18 -3.87
CA ILE A 112 5.40 10.02 -4.21
C ILE A 112 4.27 9.15 -4.75
N PHE A 113 4.57 8.21 -5.66
CA PHE A 113 3.59 7.28 -6.20
C PHE A 113 2.87 6.49 -5.08
N VAL A 114 3.62 5.89 -4.17
CA VAL A 114 3.05 5.09 -3.08
C VAL A 114 2.21 5.94 -2.12
N VAL A 115 2.67 7.14 -1.77
CA VAL A 115 1.92 8.06 -0.92
C VAL A 115 0.60 8.48 -1.59
N ILE A 116 0.64 8.85 -2.87
CA ILE A 116 -0.56 9.20 -3.64
C ILE A 116 -1.52 8.02 -3.72
N LEU A 117 -1.01 6.80 -3.95
CA LEU A 117 -1.82 5.59 -4.04
C LEU A 117 -2.63 5.35 -2.76
N TYR A 118 -1.96 5.38 -1.60
CA TYR A 118 -2.62 5.14 -0.32
C TYR A 118 -3.59 6.27 0.07
N LEU A 119 -3.25 7.53 -0.24
CA LEU A 119 -4.16 8.66 -0.05
C LEU A 119 -5.39 8.55 -0.96
N SER A 120 -5.18 8.21 -2.23
CA SER A 120 -6.26 8.14 -3.23
C SER A 120 -7.33 7.13 -2.84
N ILE A 121 -6.94 5.91 -2.44
CA ILE A 121 -7.91 4.90 -2.01
C ILE A 121 -8.68 5.35 -0.75
N SER A 122 -7.99 6.04 0.16
CA SER A 122 -8.62 6.56 1.39
C SER A 122 -9.66 7.64 1.07
N ILE A 123 -9.32 8.57 0.17
CA ILE A 123 -10.20 9.65 -0.28
C ILE A 123 -11.40 9.08 -1.04
N VAL A 124 -11.17 8.22 -2.04
CA VAL A 124 -12.24 7.63 -2.85
C VAL A 124 -13.23 6.86 -1.98
N THR A 125 -12.73 5.99 -1.09
CA THR A 125 -13.59 5.19 -0.22
C THR A 125 -14.35 6.06 0.79
N TYR A 126 -13.70 7.11 1.33
CA TYR A 126 -14.35 8.09 2.19
C TYR A 126 -15.54 8.75 1.51
N TYR A 127 -15.38 9.21 0.27
CA TYR A 127 -16.44 9.87 -0.50
C TYR A 127 -17.60 8.91 -0.79
N ILE A 128 -17.30 7.71 -1.29
CA ILE A 128 -18.33 6.68 -1.60
C ILE A 128 -19.18 6.39 -0.36
N LYS A 129 -18.54 6.16 0.79
CA LYS A 129 -19.26 5.85 2.02
C LYS A 129 -20.03 7.04 2.57
N SER A 130 -19.45 8.23 2.53
CA SER A 130 -20.11 9.45 3.01
C SER A 130 -21.38 9.77 2.22
N GLN A 131 -21.38 9.53 0.90
CA GLN A 131 -22.59 9.70 0.08
C GLN A 131 -23.69 8.70 0.44
N LYS A 132 -23.34 7.43 0.68
CA LYS A 132 -24.32 6.42 1.12
C LYS A 132 -24.99 6.79 2.43
N ASN A 133 -24.22 7.28 3.41
CA ASN A 133 -24.75 7.68 4.70
C ASN A 133 -25.73 8.86 4.60
N LYS A 134 -25.50 9.83 3.70
CA LYS A 134 -26.44 10.94 3.45
C LYS A 134 -27.76 10.45 2.84
N LYS A 135 -27.70 9.56 1.85
CA LYS A 135 -28.90 8.97 1.23
C LYS A 135 -29.72 8.11 2.21
N GLY A 136 -29.07 7.50 3.20
CA GLY A 136 -29.74 6.74 4.25
C GLY A 136 -30.51 7.64 5.24
N SER A 137 -29.97 8.81 5.58
CA SER A 137 -30.65 9.76 6.48
C SER A 137 -31.82 10.49 5.83
N GLU A 138 -31.83 10.66 4.51
CA GLU A 138 -32.94 11.27 3.77
C GLU A 138 -34.15 10.33 3.56
N LYS A 139 -33.98 9.02 3.83
CA LYS A 139 -35.02 8.00 3.66
C LYS A 139 -35.74 7.59 4.96
N CYS A 140 -35.40 8.19 6.10
CA CYS A 140 -36.05 7.97 7.40
C CYS A 140 -36.97 9.14 7.76
#